data_AF-A0A954ZZ32-F1
#
_entry.id   AF-A0A954ZZ32-F1
#
_cell.length_a   1.000
_cell.length_b   1.000
_cell.length_c   1.000
_cell.angle_alpha   90.00
_cell.angle_beta   90.00
_cell.angle_gamma   90.00
#
_symmetry.space_group_name_H-M   'P 1'
#
loop_
_entity.id
_entity.type
_entity.pdbx_description
1 polymer ?
#
loop_
_entity_poly.entity_id
_entity_poly.type
_entity_poly.pdbx_seq_one_letter_code
_entity_poly.pdbx_strand_id
1 'polypeptide(L)'
;MNAAMWDSGTTFRWSQAGTIGVWAAPLNGSFGQNLQSQVRYPSQKAYWYPRHAHHLDRKGYFFWYPQAKLPVLFADGSVSIRSIGDANMSMHPNDPLNLSLQTEAMYFPSAWQTPTTDGSLGEHVTDRIRFTRGGLKGRDFGGPVIVEAP
;
A
#
# COMPACT_ATOMS: atom_id res chain seq x y z
N MET A 1 8.76 -5.84 7.29
CA MET A 1 9.14 -4.90 6.21
C MET A 1 8.18 -5.13 5.05
N ASN A 2 7.77 -4.08 4.33
CA ASN A 2 6.73 -4.16 3.30
C ASN A 2 7.24 -3.53 1.99
N ALA A 3 6.96 -4.15 0.85
CA ALA A 3 7.19 -3.60 -0.48
C ALA A 3 5.87 -3.05 -1.06
N ALA A 4 5.92 -1.92 -1.77
CA ALA A 4 4.76 -1.26 -2.40
C ALA A 4 4.56 -1.64 -3.87
N MET A 5 5.46 -2.42 -4.46
CA MET A 5 5.42 -2.69 -5.88
C MET A 5 4.34 -3.73 -6.20
N TRP A 6 3.17 -3.24 -6.55
CA TRP A 6 2.03 -4.02 -7.02
C TRP A 6 1.89 -4.01 -8.54
N ASP A 7 1.47 -5.16 -9.07
CA ASP A 7 1.19 -5.43 -10.48
C ASP A 7 -0.30 -5.22 -10.78
N SER A 8 -0.62 -4.35 -11.74
CA SER A 8 -2.01 -4.07 -12.13
C SER A 8 -2.55 -5.00 -13.24
N GLY A 9 -1.85 -6.02 -13.74
CA GLY A 9 -2.23 -6.83 -14.91
C GLY A 9 -3.60 -7.52 -14.85
N THR A 10 -4.22 -7.80 -15.99
CA THR A 10 -5.64 -8.21 -16.15
C THR A 10 -6.00 -9.63 -15.69
N THR A 11 -5.09 -10.42 -15.13
CA THR A 11 -5.38 -11.80 -14.67
C THR A 11 -5.22 -11.98 -13.16
N PHE A 12 -5.85 -13.05 -12.65
CA PHE A 12 -5.93 -13.51 -11.26
C PHE A 12 -4.90 -12.91 -10.28
N ARG A 13 -5.38 -12.16 -9.28
CA ARG A 13 -4.54 -11.31 -8.43
C ARG A 13 -4.47 -11.79 -7.00
N TRP A 14 -3.28 -11.66 -6.41
CA TRP A 14 -3.14 -11.68 -4.95
C TRP A 14 -3.92 -10.51 -4.34
N SER A 15 -4.72 -10.78 -3.33
CA SER A 15 -5.49 -9.72 -2.65
C SER A 15 -5.27 -9.78 -1.15
N GLN A 16 -5.41 -8.62 -0.51
CA GLN A 16 -5.45 -8.55 0.94
C GLN A 16 -6.68 -9.32 1.44
N ALA A 17 -6.49 -10.29 2.34
CA ALA A 17 -7.61 -10.89 3.05
C ALA A 17 -8.16 -9.90 4.09
N GLY A 18 -9.39 -10.10 4.58
CA GLY A 18 -10.04 -9.19 5.55
C GLY A 18 -9.24 -8.90 6.83
N THR A 19 -8.20 -9.68 7.12
CA THR A 19 -7.25 -9.47 8.21
C THR A 19 -5.85 -9.18 7.67
N ILE A 20 -5.18 -8.19 8.26
CA ILE A 20 -3.81 -7.79 7.88
C ILE A 20 -2.82 -8.94 8.03
N GLY A 21 -1.92 -9.07 7.05
CA GLY A 21 -0.86 -10.07 7.05
C GLY A 21 -1.26 -11.43 6.48
N VAL A 22 -2.53 -11.61 6.16
CA VAL A 22 -3.06 -12.76 5.42
C VAL A 22 -3.34 -12.35 3.97
N TRP A 23 -2.96 -13.20 3.04
CA TRP A 23 -3.08 -12.95 1.60
C TRP A 23 -3.91 -14.05 0.95
N ALA A 24 -4.84 -13.67 0.09
CA ALA A 24 -5.57 -14.61 -0.74
C ALA A 24 -4.78 -14.83 -2.03
N ALA A 25 -4.41 -16.10 -2.28
CA ALA A 25 -3.80 -16.56 -3.51
C ALA A 25 -4.88 -17.08 -4.46
N PRO A 26 -4.86 -16.74 -5.76
CA PRO A 26 -5.65 -17.47 -6.74
C PRO A 26 -5.07 -18.87 -6.94
N LEU A 27 -5.94 -19.86 -7.20
CA LEU A 27 -5.58 -21.28 -7.36
C LEU A 27 -4.51 -21.56 -8.45
N ASN A 28 -4.35 -20.65 -9.42
CA ASN A 28 -3.34 -20.69 -10.50
C ASN A 28 -2.66 -19.32 -10.69
N GLY A 29 -2.20 -18.68 -9.62
CA GLY A 29 -1.52 -17.39 -9.69
C GLY A 29 -0.17 -17.45 -10.42
N SER A 30 0.04 -16.58 -11.40
CA SER A 30 1.36 -16.35 -12.02
C SER A 30 2.04 -15.16 -11.34
N PHE A 31 3.33 -15.30 -11.03
CA PHE A 31 4.16 -14.20 -10.51
C PHE A 31 5.04 -13.64 -11.63
N GLY A 32 5.28 -12.32 -11.62
CA GLY A 32 6.42 -11.75 -12.34
C GLY A 32 6.18 -11.32 -13.79
N GLN A 33 4.99 -10.84 -14.14
CA GLN A 33 4.73 -10.32 -15.49
C GLN A 33 5.20 -8.87 -15.71
N ASN A 34 5.48 -8.14 -14.63
CA ASN A 34 5.92 -6.75 -14.72
C ASN A 34 7.40 -6.57 -14.39
N LEU A 35 8.08 -5.83 -15.26
CA LEU A 35 9.47 -5.46 -15.09
C LEU A 35 9.57 -4.18 -14.26
N GLN A 36 10.61 -4.07 -13.42
CA GLN A 36 10.90 -2.83 -12.68
C GLN A 36 11.10 -1.62 -13.61
N SER A 37 11.50 -1.85 -14.87
CA SER A 37 11.60 -0.83 -15.92
C SER A 37 10.26 -0.19 -16.31
N GLN A 38 9.12 -0.76 -15.91
CA GLN A 38 7.80 -0.20 -16.19
C GLN A 38 7.41 0.93 -15.24
N VAL A 39 8.24 1.27 -14.25
CA VAL A 39 7.98 2.38 -13.33
C VAL A 39 8.07 3.71 -14.08
N ARG A 40 6.93 4.41 -14.22
CA ARG A 40 6.85 5.70 -14.91
C ARG A 40 7.16 6.91 -14.05
N TYR A 41 6.95 6.80 -12.73
CA TYR A 41 7.15 7.89 -11.78
C TYR A 41 8.11 7.50 -10.65
N PRO A 42 9.42 7.29 -10.93
CA PRO A 42 10.36 6.73 -9.96
C PRO A 42 10.44 7.48 -8.63
N SER A 43 10.47 8.81 -8.66
CA SER A 43 10.58 9.69 -7.48
C SER A 43 9.28 9.84 -6.67
N GLN A 44 8.19 9.25 -7.16
CA GLN A 44 6.85 9.37 -6.58
C GLN A 44 6.19 8.01 -6.36
N LYS A 45 6.87 6.93 -6.74
CA LYS A 45 6.46 5.55 -6.55
C LYS A 45 7.16 4.98 -5.33
N ALA A 46 6.39 4.59 -4.33
CA ALA A 46 6.92 3.92 -3.15
C ALA A 46 7.51 2.56 -3.55
N TYR A 47 8.74 2.32 -3.14
CA TYR A 47 9.42 1.05 -3.30
C TYR A 47 9.40 0.27 -1.98
N TRP A 48 9.81 0.93 -0.89
CA TRP A 48 9.92 0.32 0.43
C TRP A 48 9.55 1.30 1.54
N TYR A 49 8.98 0.78 2.62
CA TYR A 49 8.62 1.55 3.81
C TYR A 49 8.53 0.63 5.04
N PRO A 50 8.74 1.18 6.25
CA PRO A 50 8.54 0.44 7.48
C PRO A 50 7.06 0.15 7.72
N ARG A 51 6.77 -0.95 8.44
CA ARG A 51 5.39 -1.35 8.77
C ARG A 51 4.75 -0.44 9.83
N HIS A 52 5.57 0.10 10.72
CA HIS A 52 5.14 0.92 11.85
C HIS A 52 6.03 2.16 11.94
N ALA A 53 5.44 3.29 12.32
CA ALA A 53 6.10 4.59 12.41
C ALA A 53 6.90 4.81 13.71
N HIS A 54 7.54 3.76 14.26
CA HIS A 54 8.16 3.81 15.60
C HIS A 54 9.22 4.91 15.77
N HIS A 55 9.86 5.33 14.67
CA HIS A 55 10.97 6.29 14.72
C HIS A 55 10.54 7.76 14.54
N LEU A 56 9.36 8.00 13.95
CA LEU A 56 8.92 9.35 13.58
C LEU A 56 7.71 9.82 14.37
N ASP A 57 7.02 8.91 15.04
CA ASP A 57 5.86 9.22 15.87
C ASP A 57 5.97 8.49 17.21
N ARG A 58 5.59 9.18 18.30
CA ARG A 58 5.51 8.60 19.64
C ARG A 58 4.50 7.45 19.70
N LYS A 59 3.41 7.54 18.93
CA LYS A 59 2.43 6.45 18.86
C LYS A 59 2.91 5.28 18.00
N GLY A 60 3.80 5.51 17.03
CA GLY A 60 4.32 4.44 16.17
C GLY A 60 3.29 3.83 15.21
N TYR A 61 2.36 4.63 14.68
CA TYR A 61 1.23 4.18 13.86
C TYR A 61 1.57 3.09 12.83
N PHE A 62 0.67 2.11 12.67
CA PHE A 62 0.68 1.19 11.54
C PHE A 62 0.54 1.94 10.21
N PHE A 63 1.25 1.51 9.18
CA PHE A 63 1.41 2.25 7.92
C PHE A 63 0.13 2.45 7.08
N TRP A 64 -1.01 1.83 7.43
CA TRP A 64 -2.30 2.10 6.78
C TRP A 64 -3.08 3.25 7.43
N TYR A 65 -2.64 3.73 8.59
CA TYR A 65 -3.24 4.91 9.17
C TYR A 65 -2.83 6.17 8.40
N PRO A 66 -3.76 7.08 8.04
CA PRO A 66 -3.41 8.35 7.40
C PRO A 66 -2.39 9.17 8.18
N GLN A 67 -2.43 9.08 9.51
CA GLN A 67 -1.57 9.83 10.42
C GLN A 67 -0.13 9.31 10.43
N ALA A 68 0.13 8.10 9.91
CA ALA A 68 1.46 7.51 9.89
C ALA A 68 2.41 8.36 9.03
N LYS A 69 3.54 8.77 9.63
CA LYS A 69 4.68 9.39 8.95
C LYS A 69 5.81 8.39 8.85
N LEU A 70 6.26 8.09 7.64
CA LEU A 70 7.22 7.03 7.39
C LEU A 70 8.37 7.54 6.51
N PRO A 71 9.61 7.06 6.73
CA PRO A 71 10.64 7.14 5.70
C PRO A 71 10.23 6.21 4.56
N VAL A 72 9.93 6.77 3.39
CA VAL A 72 9.57 6.04 2.18
C VAL A 72 10.78 6.07 1.24
N LEU A 73 11.27 4.88 0.89
CA LEU A 73 12.21 4.69 -0.21
C LEU A 73 11.42 4.65 -1.51
N PHE A 74 11.80 5.49 -2.45
CA PHE A 74 11.21 5.60 -3.78
C PHE A 74 11.96 4.71 -4.78
N ALA A 75 11.35 4.47 -5.93
CA ALA A 75 11.92 3.59 -6.96
C ALA A 75 13.17 4.18 -7.64
N ASP A 76 13.42 5.49 -7.55
CA ASP A 76 14.68 6.13 -7.96
C ASP A 76 15.81 6.00 -6.93
N GLY A 77 15.55 5.35 -5.78
CA GLY A 77 16.51 5.23 -4.69
C GLY A 77 16.53 6.40 -3.72
N SER A 78 15.74 7.46 -3.96
CA SER A 78 15.62 8.57 -3.02
C SER A 78 14.77 8.16 -1.80
N VAL A 79 15.07 8.76 -0.64
CA VAL A 79 14.30 8.55 0.59
C VAL A 79 13.70 9.88 1.03
N SER A 80 12.42 9.88 1.35
CA SER A 80 11.75 11.06 1.92
C SER A 80 10.77 10.65 3.01
N ILE A 81 10.59 11.52 4.01
CA ILE A 81 9.56 11.34 5.03
C ILE A 81 8.23 11.78 4.43
N ARG A 82 7.26 10.87 4.37
CA ARG A 82 5.90 11.14 3.85
C ARG A 82 4.85 10.75 4.86
N SER A 83 3.76 11.53 4.90
CA SER A 83 2.53 11.10 5.57
C SER A 83 1.77 10.17 4.63
N ILE A 84 1.24 9.07 5.16
CA ILE A 84 0.41 8.15 4.39
C ILE A 84 -0.89 8.82 3.96
N GLY A 85 -1.39 9.80 4.72
CA GLY A 85 -2.55 10.61 4.32
C GLY A 85 -2.36 11.39 3.03
N ASP A 86 -1.10 11.71 2.66
CA ASP A 86 -0.77 12.42 1.42
C ASP A 86 -0.63 11.47 0.21
N ALA A 87 -0.70 10.16 0.44
CA ALA A 87 -0.66 9.18 -0.63
C ALA A 87 -2.02 9.12 -1.35
N ASN A 88 -1.96 8.80 -2.64
CA ASN A 88 -3.13 8.49 -3.43
C ASN A 88 -3.89 7.30 -2.86
N MET A 89 -5.21 7.28 -3.08
CA MET A 89 -6.04 6.14 -2.67
C MET A 89 -5.69 4.90 -3.46
N SER A 90 -5.72 3.76 -2.77
CA SER A 90 -5.45 2.47 -3.40
C SER A 90 -6.56 2.03 -4.35
N MET A 91 -6.26 0.98 -5.09
CA MET A 91 -7.16 0.20 -5.91
C MET A 91 -7.60 -1.03 -5.11
N HIS A 92 -8.79 -1.56 -5.41
CA HIS A 92 -9.18 -2.89 -4.94
C HIS A 92 -8.69 -3.98 -5.94
N PRO A 93 -7.84 -4.95 -5.55
CA PRO A 93 -7.28 -5.94 -6.47
C PRO A 93 -8.31 -6.76 -7.24
N ASN A 94 -9.43 -7.11 -6.61
CA ASN A 94 -10.47 -7.92 -7.26
C ASN A 94 -11.39 -7.09 -8.16
N ASP A 95 -11.36 -5.76 -8.04
CA ASP A 95 -12.14 -4.84 -8.89
C ASP A 95 -11.33 -3.58 -9.19
N PRO A 96 -10.35 -3.68 -10.10
CA PRO A 96 -9.34 -2.64 -10.31
C PRO A 96 -9.85 -1.42 -11.07
N LEU A 97 -10.94 -1.57 -11.81
CA LEU A 97 -11.55 -0.51 -12.61
C LEU A 97 -12.54 0.32 -11.79
N ASN A 98 -13.01 -0.20 -10.66
CA ASN A 98 -13.94 0.50 -9.80
C ASN A 98 -13.23 1.55 -8.95
N LEU A 99 -13.39 2.81 -9.37
CA LEU A 99 -12.74 3.94 -8.73
C LEU A 99 -13.31 4.27 -7.34
N SER A 100 -14.43 3.68 -6.95
CA SER A 100 -15.05 3.86 -5.63
C SER A 100 -14.58 2.84 -4.60
N LEU A 101 -13.92 1.76 -5.03
CA LEU A 101 -13.40 0.73 -4.13
C LEU A 101 -11.92 0.94 -3.82
N GLN A 102 -11.55 0.58 -2.60
CA GLN A 102 -10.19 0.67 -2.07
C GLN A 102 -9.86 -0.63 -1.34
N THR A 103 -8.58 -0.92 -1.18
CA THR A 103 -8.19 -2.07 -0.35
C THR A 103 -8.31 -1.69 1.11
N GLU A 104 -9.15 -2.42 1.83
CA GLU A 104 -9.35 -2.27 3.28
C GLU A 104 -9.11 -3.60 3.98
N ALA A 105 -8.69 -3.52 5.24
CA ALA A 105 -8.62 -4.69 6.11
C ALA A 105 -8.77 -4.28 7.57
N MET A 106 -9.03 -5.25 8.41
CA MET A 106 -9.07 -5.09 9.85
C MET A 106 -7.66 -5.26 10.43
N TYR A 107 -7.20 -4.25 11.18
CA TYR A 107 -5.96 -4.29 11.92
C TYR A 107 -6.20 -4.84 13.32
N PHE A 108 -5.68 -6.04 13.59
CA PHE A 108 -5.67 -6.63 14.94
C PHE A 108 -4.23 -6.67 15.45
N PRO A 109 -3.79 -5.68 16.25
CA PRO A 109 -2.41 -5.64 16.74
C PRO A 109 -2.13 -6.82 17.67
N SER A 110 -0.97 -7.46 17.50
CA SER A 110 -0.42 -8.37 18.51
C SER A 110 0.27 -7.58 19.63
N ALA A 111 0.60 -8.25 20.75
CA ALA A 111 1.16 -7.61 21.95
C ALA A 111 2.41 -6.72 21.71
N TRP A 112 3.17 -7.00 20.64
CA TRP A 112 4.41 -6.28 20.28
C TRP A 112 4.19 -5.21 19.22
N GLN A 113 3.00 -5.15 18.64
CA GLN A 113 2.65 -4.19 17.61
C GLN A 113 2.03 -2.95 18.24
N THR A 114 2.01 -1.88 17.46
CA THR A 114 1.36 -0.64 17.85
C THR A 114 -0.13 -0.85 18.11
N PRO A 115 -0.70 -0.38 19.23
CA PRO A 115 -2.14 -0.49 19.45
C PRO A 115 -2.94 0.31 18.39
N THR A 116 -4.23 0.00 18.29
CA THR A 116 -5.20 0.79 17.51
C THR A 116 -5.25 2.23 18.00
N THR A 117 -5.74 3.15 17.16
CA THR A 117 -5.72 4.58 17.49
C THR A 117 -6.76 4.96 18.55
N ASP A 118 -7.83 4.19 18.64
CA ASP A 118 -8.95 4.33 19.56
C ASP A 118 -8.87 3.38 20.79
N GLY A 119 -7.89 2.47 20.81
CA GLY A 119 -7.71 1.49 21.88
C GLY A 119 -8.61 0.25 21.78
N SER A 120 -9.37 0.10 20.70
CA SER A 120 -10.16 -1.10 20.41
C SER A 120 -9.27 -2.33 20.12
N LEU A 121 -9.86 -3.53 20.15
CA LEU A 121 -9.14 -4.77 19.81
C LEU A 121 -8.71 -4.82 18.33
N GLY A 122 -9.42 -4.11 17.46
CA GLY A 122 -9.04 -3.97 16.06
C GLY A 122 -9.76 -2.83 15.38
N GLU A 123 -9.13 -2.27 14.34
CA GLU A 123 -9.60 -1.07 13.67
C GLU A 123 -9.57 -1.26 12.15
N HIS A 124 -10.58 -0.73 11.46
CA HIS A 124 -10.61 -0.73 10.00
C HIS A 124 -9.57 0.25 9.47
N VAL A 125 -8.74 -0.24 8.56
CA VAL A 125 -7.67 0.55 7.96
C VAL A 125 -7.63 0.36 6.45
N THR A 126 -7.28 1.44 5.76
CA THR A 126 -7.32 1.51 4.30
C THR A 126 -5.91 1.61 3.75
N ASP A 127 -5.58 0.80 2.76
CA ASP A 127 -4.32 0.88 2.05
C ASP A 127 -4.26 2.11 1.15
N ARG A 128 -3.06 2.67 0.97
CA ARG A 128 -2.81 3.76 0.03
C ARG A 128 -1.60 3.55 -0.85
N ILE A 129 -0.53 2.97 -0.31
CA ILE A 129 0.76 2.89 -1.01
C ILE A 129 1.09 1.50 -1.52
N ARG A 130 0.35 0.44 -1.15
CA ARG A 130 0.65 -0.92 -1.61
C ARG A 130 -0.04 -1.23 -2.93
N PHE A 131 -1.33 -0.90 -3.05
CA PHE A 131 -2.14 -1.18 -4.23
C PHE A 131 -2.40 0.10 -5.02
N THR A 132 -1.34 0.70 -5.57
CA THR A 132 -1.47 1.92 -6.38
C THR A 132 -2.34 1.67 -7.61
N ARG A 133 -3.25 2.60 -7.89
CA ARG A 133 -3.97 2.64 -9.18
C ARG A 133 -2.97 2.82 -10.32
N GLY A 134 -3.12 2.01 -11.37
CA GLY A 134 -2.16 1.94 -12.49
C GLY A 134 -0.89 1.12 -12.20
N GLY A 135 -0.80 0.42 -11.07
CA GLY A 135 0.30 -0.49 -10.76
C GLY A 135 1.65 0.22 -10.79
N LEU A 136 2.67 -0.38 -11.45
CA LEU A 136 3.99 0.24 -11.60
C LEU A 136 3.99 1.55 -12.40
N LYS A 137 3.03 1.72 -13.32
CA LYS A 137 2.86 2.95 -14.10
C LYS A 137 2.14 4.04 -13.30
N GLY A 138 1.56 3.69 -12.16
CA GLY A 138 0.88 4.59 -11.24
C GLY A 138 1.82 5.43 -10.39
N ARG A 139 1.24 6.41 -9.69
CA ARG A 139 1.92 7.33 -8.78
C ARG A 139 1.33 7.21 -7.38
N ASP A 140 2.19 7.11 -6.36
CA ASP A 140 1.75 7.07 -4.96
C ASP A 140 1.64 8.47 -4.34
N PHE A 141 2.57 9.38 -4.65
CA PHE A 141 2.66 10.70 -4.01
C PHE A 141 2.80 11.87 -4.99
N GLY A 142 2.45 13.09 -4.57
CA GLY A 142 2.86 14.32 -5.25
C GLY A 142 2.19 14.56 -6.61
N GLY A 143 0.94 14.14 -6.77
CA GLY A 143 0.13 14.42 -7.95
C GLY A 143 -1.17 13.62 -7.96
N PRO A 144 -2.07 13.88 -8.92
CA PRO A 144 -3.34 13.17 -9.03
C PRO A 144 -3.12 11.68 -9.29
N VAL A 145 -4.14 10.89 -8.94
CA VAL A 145 -4.21 9.46 -9.27
C VAL A 145 -4.09 9.27 -10.78
N ILE A 146 -3.23 8.35 -11.20
CA ILE A 146 -3.13 7.92 -12.60
C ILE A 146 -4.00 6.68 -12.79
N VAL A 147 -5.03 6.81 -13.62
CA VAL A 147 -5.95 5.71 -13.99
C VAL A 147 -5.64 5.31 -15.42
N GLU A 148 -4.52 4.61 -15.63
CA GLU A 148 -4.29 3.91 -16.88
C GLU A 148 -4.89 2.50 -16.76
N ALA A 149 -5.65 2.07 -17.77
CA ALA A 149 -6.10 0.69 -17.86
C ALA A 149 -4.87 -0.23 -17.84
N PRO A 150 -4.92 -1.33 -17.09
CA PRO A 150 -3.78 -2.22 -16.94
C PRO A 150 -3.32 -2.89 -18.24
#